data_AF-A0A835RH20-F1
#
_entry.id   AF-A0A835RH20-F1
#
_cell.length_a   1.000
_cell.length_b   1.000
_cell.length_c   1.000
_cell.angle_alpha   90.00
_cell.angle_beta   90.00
_cell.angle_gamma   90.00
#
_symmetry.space_group_name_H-M   'P 1'
#
loop_
_entity.id
_entity.type
_entity.pdbx_description
1 polymer ?
#
loop_
_entity_poly.entity_id
_entity_poly.type
_entity_poly.pdbx_seq_one_letter_code
_entity_poly.pdbx_strand_id
1 'polypeptide(L)'
;MRALAPPLSRKHLFPFARFILLLGAATSTALVLWLSYTLVDPFEDFPVRSNVADGTVVNPEISAVPPLGEPKENSLLMVKDNATLDTVEWERDQRAAFQRMRRRTSCATVEGMGNVFAVGSEKEIPKIKNVILRHFDSHGAARIRGLPPDEFCHEGFVLGKASEAGFGNEMYKILTAAALSIMLNRSLIIGQTRGYYPFGDFVSYTNYSFSLKEVKHLWRKHDCAGKYGRSLQIRFDNFEHPAETNVLCSDWRLWKQPIIWFQGTTDAVAIQFFLKNINPGMRNAARKLFGRTSSLQSRPNVFGELLKFMVTLQQQFWKQLTGF
;
A
#
# COMPACT_ATOMS: atom_id res chain seq x y z
N MET A 1 -8.63 -68.98 55.85
CA MET A 1 -9.14 -68.46 57.13
C MET A 1 -7.95 -68.07 58.01
N ARG A 2 -8.01 -66.84 58.57
CA ARG A 2 -7.06 -66.16 59.52
C ARG A 2 -5.71 -65.73 58.90
N ALA A 3 -5.16 -64.52 59.14
CA ALA A 3 -5.45 -63.48 60.13
C ALA A 3 -5.09 -62.06 59.61
N LEU A 4 -5.77 -61.06 60.18
CA LEU A 4 -5.63 -59.62 60.01
C LEU A 4 -4.40 -59.03 60.73
N ALA A 5 -3.89 -57.91 60.20
CA ALA A 5 -3.13 -56.88 60.91
C ALA A 5 -3.73 -55.48 60.58
N PRO A 6 -3.55 -54.45 61.44
CA PRO A 6 -4.58 -53.46 61.80
C PRO A 6 -4.55 -52.14 60.98
N PRO A 7 -5.56 -51.25 61.13
CA PRO A 7 -5.70 -50.07 60.28
C PRO A 7 -4.88 -48.88 60.81
N LEU A 8 -4.20 -48.19 59.89
CA LEU A 8 -3.52 -46.92 60.18
C LEU A 8 -4.51 -45.74 60.12
N SER A 9 -4.45 -44.97 61.20
CA SER A 9 -5.25 -43.81 61.59
C SER A 9 -5.45 -42.76 60.49
N ARG A 10 -6.71 -42.45 60.24
CA ARG A 10 -7.23 -41.51 59.23
C ARG A 10 -7.49 -40.14 59.88
N LYS A 11 -6.45 -39.38 60.25
CA LYS A 11 -6.65 -38.05 60.88
C LYS A 11 -5.82 -36.86 60.34
N HIS A 12 -4.98 -37.03 59.33
CA HIS A 12 -4.19 -35.89 58.79
C HIS A 12 -4.31 -35.63 57.27
N LEU A 13 -5.19 -36.32 56.55
CA LEU A 13 -5.29 -36.15 55.09
C LEU A 13 -6.15 -34.95 54.61
N PHE A 14 -6.93 -34.32 55.49
CA PHE A 14 -7.88 -33.28 55.06
C PHE A 14 -7.30 -31.86 54.88
N PRO A 15 -6.33 -31.35 55.67
CA PRO A 15 -5.83 -30.00 55.46
C PRO A 15 -4.83 -29.90 54.29
N PHE A 16 -4.10 -30.97 53.98
CA PHE A 16 -3.11 -30.97 52.90
C PHE A 16 -3.76 -30.99 51.50
N ALA A 17 -4.87 -31.70 51.34
CA ALA A 17 -5.61 -31.75 50.06
C ALA A 17 -6.23 -30.39 49.69
N ARG A 18 -6.68 -29.60 50.68
CA ARG A 18 -7.18 -28.23 50.44
C ARG A 18 -6.08 -27.24 50.08
N PHE A 19 -4.88 -27.39 50.66
CA PHE A 19 -3.76 -26.50 50.34
C PHE A 19 -3.22 -26.74 48.93
N ILE A 20 -3.15 -28.00 48.48
CA ILE A 20 -2.75 -28.36 47.11
C ILE A 20 -3.80 -27.89 46.07
N LEU A 21 -5.09 -28.00 46.38
CA LEU A 21 -6.15 -27.49 45.51
C LEU A 21 -6.12 -25.96 45.36
N LEU A 22 -5.80 -25.22 46.42
CA LEU A 22 -5.69 -23.74 46.37
C LEU A 22 -4.44 -23.27 45.63
N LEU A 23 -3.30 -23.94 45.80
CA LEU A 23 -2.08 -23.66 45.02
C LEU A 23 -2.27 -24.00 43.53
N GLY A 24 -2.96 -25.09 43.21
CA GLY A 24 -3.29 -25.46 41.83
C GLY A 24 -4.22 -24.47 41.13
N ALA A 25 -5.16 -23.87 41.86
CA ALA A 25 -6.07 -22.86 41.31
C ALA A 25 -5.37 -21.51 41.05
N ALA A 26 -4.44 -21.10 41.93
CA ALA A 26 -3.68 -19.86 41.78
C ALA A 26 -2.65 -19.94 40.62
N THR A 27 -1.99 -21.09 40.43
CA THR A 27 -1.07 -21.27 39.29
C THR A 27 -1.81 -21.41 37.96
N SER A 28 -3.00 -22.04 37.95
CA SER A 28 -3.82 -22.15 36.74
C SER A 28 -4.38 -20.80 36.29
N THR A 29 -4.81 -19.94 37.22
CA THR A 29 -5.32 -18.59 36.89
C THR A 29 -4.20 -17.65 36.42
N ALA A 30 -3.00 -17.74 37.02
CA ALA A 30 -1.83 -17.01 36.56
C ALA A 30 -1.33 -17.49 35.18
N LEU A 31 -1.36 -18.81 34.91
CA LEU A 31 -1.00 -19.36 33.59
C LEU A 31 -2.04 -18.99 32.53
N VAL A 32 -3.34 -19.00 32.86
CA VAL A 32 -4.40 -18.54 31.95
C VAL A 32 -4.29 -17.04 31.70
N LEU A 33 -3.96 -16.21 32.69
CA LEU A 33 -3.73 -14.78 32.49
C LEU A 33 -2.45 -14.50 31.70
N TRP A 34 -1.39 -15.29 31.90
CA TRP A 34 -0.14 -15.17 31.13
C TRP A 34 -0.32 -15.63 29.68
N LEU A 35 -1.00 -16.76 29.45
CA LEU A 35 -1.42 -17.20 28.11
C LEU A 35 -2.38 -16.20 27.46
N SER A 36 -3.29 -15.59 28.22
CA SER A 36 -4.19 -14.53 27.71
C SER A 36 -3.44 -13.24 27.34
N TYR A 37 -2.32 -12.94 28.01
CA TYR A 37 -1.47 -11.79 27.67
C TYR A 37 -0.54 -12.06 26.47
N THR A 38 -0.12 -13.32 26.25
CA THR A 38 0.74 -13.69 25.13
C THR A 38 0.00 -14.13 23.86
N LEU A 39 -1.33 -14.37 23.93
CA LEU A 39 -2.17 -14.78 22.79
C LEU A 39 -3.09 -13.68 22.22
N VAL A 40 -2.95 -12.42 22.60
CA VAL A 40 -3.63 -11.29 21.93
C VAL A 40 -2.67 -10.58 20.98
N ASP A 41 -2.36 -11.27 19.89
CA ASP A 41 -2.08 -10.64 18.59
C ASP A 41 -3.09 -11.26 17.59
N PRO A 42 -4.32 -10.74 17.45
CA PRO A 42 -5.25 -11.25 16.46
C PRO A 42 -5.02 -10.46 15.16
N PHE A 43 -3.97 -10.79 14.41
CA PHE A 43 -3.85 -10.38 13.00
C PHE A 43 -3.00 -11.31 12.11
N GLU A 44 -2.75 -12.55 12.54
CA GLU A 44 -2.50 -13.63 11.60
C GLU A 44 -3.79 -14.43 11.40
N ASP A 45 -4.08 -14.74 10.14
CA ASP A 45 -5.17 -15.57 9.62
C ASP A 45 -6.62 -15.07 9.77
N PHE A 46 -7.05 -14.26 8.81
CA PHE A 46 -8.46 -14.25 8.40
C PHE A 46 -8.70 -15.35 7.36
N PRO A 47 -9.71 -16.22 7.54
CA PRO A 47 -10.12 -17.13 6.49
C PRO A 47 -10.71 -16.34 5.33
N VAL A 48 -10.10 -16.51 4.16
CA VAL A 48 -10.55 -16.00 2.86
C VAL A 48 -11.97 -16.49 2.60
N ARG A 49 -12.93 -15.56 2.54
CA ARG A 49 -14.23 -15.81 1.92
C ARG A 49 -14.31 -14.98 0.64
N SER A 50 -13.84 -15.57 -0.45
CA SER A 50 -14.05 -15.05 -1.80
C SER A 50 -15.53 -15.21 -2.14
N ASN A 51 -16.21 -14.09 -2.40
CA ASN A 51 -17.51 -14.14 -3.07
C ASN A 51 -17.24 -14.24 -4.57
N VAL A 52 -16.99 -15.46 -5.05
CA VAL A 52 -17.11 -15.81 -6.46
C VAL A 52 -18.52 -16.34 -6.67
N ALA A 53 -19.38 -15.46 -7.16
CA ALA A 53 -20.64 -15.82 -7.80
C ALA A 53 -20.68 -15.04 -9.11
N ASP A 54 -20.22 -15.65 -10.20
CA ASP A 54 -21.16 -16.23 -11.15
C ASP A 54 -20.38 -17.14 -12.11
N GLY A 55 -20.93 -18.33 -12.34
CA GLY A 55 -20.29 -19.38 -13.10
C GLY A 55 -20.76 -19.36 -14.55
N THR A 56 -19.82 -19.45 -15.48
CA THR A 56 -20.06 -20.21 -16.72
C THR A 56 -18.80 -20.97 -17.07
N VAL A 57 -18.99 -22.28 -17.07
CA VAL A 57 -18.05 -23.34 -17.44
C VAL A 57 -17.90 -23.36 -18.96
N VAL A 58 -16.67 -23.24 -19.46
CA VAL A 58 -16.25 -23.95 -20.69
C VAL A 58 -14.84 -24.46 -20.44
N ASN A 59 -14.68 -25.79 -20.51
CA ASN A 59 -13.43 -26.51 -20.28
C ASN A 59 -12.41 -26.30 -21.42
N PRO A 60 -11.12 -26.56 -21.15
CA PRO A 60 -9.99 -26.30 -22.04
C PRO A 60 -9.58 -27.55 -22.83
N GLU A 61 -9.21 -27.40 -24.11
CA GLU A 61 -8.38 -28.37 -24.84
C GLU A 61 -7.71 -27.68 -26.05
N ILE A 62 -6.39 -27.48 -25.98
CA ILE A 62 -5.33 -28.24 -26.69
C ILE A 62 -5.06 -27.77 -28.13
N SER A 63 -3.81 -27.28 -28.30
CA SER A 63 -2.90 -27.45 -29.44
C SER A 63 -3.35 -27.05 -30.85
N ALA A 64 -2.66 -26.08 -31.44
CA ALA A 64 -1.69 -26.30 -32.52
C ALA A 64 -1.37 -24.99 -33.25
N VAL A 65 -0.08 -24.65 -33.33
CA VAL A 65 0.46 -23.77 -34.38
C VAL A 65 0.55 -24.59 -35.66
N PRO A 66 0.11 -24.08 -36.83
CA PRO A 66 1.04 -23.96 -37.98
C PRO A 66 0.68 -22.76 -38.90
N PRO A 67 1.35 -22.56 -40.06
CA PRO A 67 2.59 -21.79 -40.20
C PRO A 67 2.43 -20.54 -41.10
N LEU A 68 3.49 -19.74 -41.17
CA LEU A 68 3.66 -18.62 -42.11
C LEU A 68 3.42 -19.03 -43.57
N GLY A 69 2.55 -18.31 -44.27
CA GLY A 69 2.45 -18.27 -45.72
C GLY A 69 2.59 -16.83 -46.22
N GLU A 70 3.48 -16.63 -47.20
CA GLU A 70 3.77 -15.35 -47.87
C GLU A 70 2.65 -14.86 -48.82
N PRO A 71 2.65 -13.57 -49.20
CA PRO A 71 1.45 -12.83 -49.57
C PRO A 71 1.12 -12.87 -51.07
N LYS A 72 -0.18 -12.78 -51.40
CA LYS A 72 -0.65 -12.39 -52.73
C LYS A 72 -1.50 -11.12 -52.65
N GLU A 73 -1.14 -10.21 -53.53
CA GLU A 73 -1.56 -8.82 -53.70
C GLU A 73 -2.88 -8.74 -54.50
N ASN A 74 -3.85 -7.95 -54.02
CA ASN A 74 -4.43 -6.82 -54.77
C ASN A 74 -5.65 -6.21 -54.05
N SER A 75 -5.48 -4.93 -53.70
CA SER A 75 -6.43 -3.80 -53.90
C SER A 75 -7.81 -3.82 -53.21
N LEU A 76 -8.35 -2.73 -52.66
CA LEU A 76 -7.91 -1.37 -52.33
C LEU A 76 -9.16 -0.72 -51.68
N LEU A 77 -9.13 -0.35 -50.41
CA LEU A 77 -9.81 0.89 -49.98
C LEU A 77 -9.23 1.42 -48.67
N MET A 78 -8.83 2.68 -48.76
CA MET A 78 -8.19 3.51 -47.75
C MET A 78 -9.01 3.68 -46.47
N VAL A 79 -8.41 3.38 -45.32
CA VAL A 79 -8.53 4.24 -44.13
C VAL A 79 -7.11 4.56 -43.68
N LYS A 80 -6.75 5.83 -43.84
CA LYS A 80 -5.41 6.35 -43.58
C LYS A 80 -5.36 6.77 -42.11
N ASP A 81 -4.99 5.86 -41.22
CA ASP A 81 -4.86 6.16 -39.80
C ASP A 81 -3.52 6.85 -39.52
N ASN A 82 -3.58 8.13 -39.15
CA ASN A 82 -2.45 8.96 -38.70
C ASN A 82 -1.68 8.37 -37.49
N ALA A 83 -2.24 7.36 -36.81
CA ALA A 83 -1.63 6.74 -35.64
C ALA A 83 -0.39 5.90 -35.97
N THR A 84 -0.27 5.35 -37.19
CA THR A 84 0.82 4.45 -37.56
C THR A 84 2.09 5.20 -37.98
N LEU A 85 1.93 6.44 -38.46
CA LEU A 85 3.04 7.29 -38.89
C LEU A 85 3.85 7.78 -37.68
N ASP A 86 3.16 8.20 -36.62
CA ASP A 86 3.79 8.65 -35.36
C ASP A 86 4.60 7.54 -34.68
N THR A 87 4.14 6.29 -34.73
CA THR A 87 4.85 5.14 -34.12
C THR A 87 6.10 4.77 -34.90
N VAL A 88 6.04 4.80 -36.23
CA VAL A 88 7.18 4.47 -37.11
C VAL A 88 8.24 5.59 -37.05
N GLU A 89 7.82 6.84 -36.93
CA GLU A 89 8.70 7.99 -36.73
C GLU A 89 9.35 7.96 -35.34
N TRP A 90 8.60 7.60 -34.30
CA TRP A 90 9.11 7.38 -32.94
C TRP A 90 10.16 6.26 -32.87
N GLU A 91 9.94 5.13 -33.53
CA GLU A 91 10.91 4.03 -33.54
C GLU A 91 12.19 4.38 -34.34
N ARG A 92 12.06 5.22 -35.36
CA ARG A 92 13.21 5.72 -36.15
C ARG A 92 14.03 6.71 -35.34
N ASP A 93 13.38 7.61 -34.61
CA ASP A 93 14.04 8.59 -33.74
C ASP A 93 14.69 7.94 -32.51
N GLN A 94 14.05 6.94 -31.90
CA GLN A 94 14.65 6.13 -30.84
C GLN A 94 15.87 5.35 -31.35
N ARG A 95 15.79 4.73 -32.54
CA ARG A 95 16.94 4.04 -33.14
C ARG A 95 18.08 5.01 -33.50
N ALA A 96 17.77 6.19 -34.04
CA ALA A 96 18.77 7.21 -34.35
C ALA A 96 19.42 7.80 -33.09
N ALA A 97 18.64 8.00 -32.02
CA ALA A 97 19.12 8.44 -30.71
C ALA A 97 20.00 7.38 -30.04
N PHE A 98 19.59 6.10 -30.11
CA PHE A 98 20.35 4.97 -29.59
C PHE A 98 21.67 4.76 -30.36
N GLN A 99 21.65 4.92 -31.70
CA GLN A 99 22.86 4.90 -32.53
C GLN A 99 23.80 6.10 -32.26
N ARG A 100 23.28 7.29 -31.95
CA ARG A 100 24.09 8.44 -31.48
C ARG A 100 24.69 8.19 -30.10
N MET A 101 23.95 7.54 -29.20
CA MET A 101 24.44 7.14 -27.88
C MET A 101 25.57 6.11 -28.00
N ARG A 102 25.42 5.13 -28.90
CA ARG A 102 26.41 4.08 -29.17
C ARG A 102 27.70 4.60 -29.83
N ARG A 103 27.65 5.78 -30.45
CA ARG A 103 28.82 6.50 -30.99
C ARG A 103 29.59 7.34 -29.95
N ARG A 104 29.10 7.45 -28.72
CA ARG A 104 29.85 8.06 -27.59
C ARG A 104 30.45 6.93 -26.76
N THR A 105 31.77 6.78 -26.82
CA THR A 105 32.55 5.71 -26.16
C THR A 105 32.71 5.88 -24.65
N SER A 106 31.95 6.76 -24.00
CA SER A 106 32.00 6.95 -22.55
C SER A 106 30.60 6.93 -21.95
N CYS A 107 30.40 6.12 -20.92
CA CYS A 107 29.24 6.19 -20.05
C CYS A 107 29.03 7.64 -19.59
N ALA A 108 27.80 8.12 -19.68
CA ALA A 108 27.47 9.45 -19.15
C ALA A 108 27.60 9.44 -17.62
N THR A 109 28.05 10.55 -17.04
CA THR A 109 28.05 10.72 -15.57
C THR A 109 26.60 10.78 -15.07
N VAL A 110 26.38 10.45 -13.79
CA VAL A 110 25.05 10.49 -13.17
C VAL A 110 24.44 11.89 -13.28
N GLU A 111 25.26 12.92 -13.14
CA GLU A 111 24.88 14.33 -13.29
C GLU A 111 24.54 14.66 -14.75
N GLY A 112 25.31 14.12 -15.70
CA GLY A 112 25.04 14.28 -17.14
C GLY A 112 23.73 13.62 -17.57
N MET A 113 23.40 12.47 -16.98
CA MET A 113 22.08 11.82 -17.15
C MET A 113 20.98 12.60 -16.42
N GLY A 114 21.29 13.18 -15.26
CA GLY A 114 20.39 14.00 -14.43
C GLY A 114 19.96 15.32 -15.08
N ASN A 115 20.85 15.96 -15.85
CA ASN A 115 20.59 17.24 -16.51
C ASN A 115 19.43 17.20 -17.52
N VAL A 116 19.15 16.03 -18.11
CA VAL A 116 18.00 15.82 -19.01
C VAL A 116 16.66 16.00 -18.25
N PHE A 117 16.66 15.76 -16.94
CA PHE A 117 15.49 15.92 -16.08
C PHE A 117 15.39 17.32 -15.47
N ALA A 118 16.50 18.04 -15.32
CA ALA A 118 16.53 19.37 -14.71
C ALA A 118 15.66 20.39 -15.45
N VAL A 119 15.76 20.45 -16.78
CA VAL A 119 15.13 21.49 -17.62
C VAL A 119 13.58 21.41 -17.66
N GLY A 120 12.99 20.23 -17.43
CA GLY A 120 11.53 20.06 -17.34
C GLY A 120 10.97 20.17 -15.91
N SER A 121 11.83 19.97 -14.91
CA SER A 121 11.43 19.84 -13.51
C SER A 121 11.02 21.18 -12.85
N GLU A 122 11.51 22.31 -13.34
CA GLU A 122 11.34 23.62 -12.69
C GLU A 122 9.88 24.07 -12.56
N LYS A 123 9.03 23.76 -13.55
CA LYS A 123 7.59 24.10 -13.51
C LYS A 123 6.75 23.02 -12.85
N GLU A 124 7.16 21.76 -12.97
CA GLU A 124 6.40 20.63 -12.42
C GLU A 124 6.62 20.47 -10.91
N ILE A 125 7.78 20.85 -10.35
CA ILE A 125 8.04 20.80 -8.90
C ILE A 125 7.12 21.72 -8.08
N PRO A 126 6.99 23.03 -8.38
CA PRO A 126 6.06 23.90 -7.64
C PRO A 126 4.60 23.43 -7.75
N LYS A 127 4.23 22.91 -8.92
CA LYS A 127 2.89 22.38 -9.18
C LYS A 127 2.59 21.15 -8.33
N ILE A 128 3.50 20.16 -8.28
CA ILE A 128 3.29 18.97 -7.44
C ILE A 128 3.29 19.32 -5.95
N LYS A 129 4.18 20.23 -5.51
CA LYS A 129 4.18 20.74 -4.13
C LYS A 129 2.82 21.33 -3.75
N ASN A 130 2.25 22.18 -4.61
CA ASN A 130 0.93 22.77 -4.39
C ASN A 130 -0.20 21.73 -4.39
N VAL A 131 -0.09 20.67 -5.20
CA VAL A 131 -1.07 19.55 -5.14
C VAL A 131 -0.98 18.81 -3.80
N ILE A 132 0.23 18.48 -3.35
CA ILE A 132 0.46 17.80 -2.06
C ILE A 132 -0.06 18.65 -0.90
N LEU A 133 0.35 19.91 -0.83
CA LEU A 133 -0.06 20.84 0.25
C LEU A 133 -1.58 20.96 0.32
N ARG A 134 -2.24 21.30 -0.78
CA ARG A 134 -3.71 21.44 -0.79
C ARG A 134 -4.44 20.15 -0.41
N HIS A 135 -3.92 19.00 -0.82
CA HIS A 135 -4.50 17.72 -0.43
C HIS A 135 -4.42 17.52 1.09
N PHE A 136 -3.24 17.70 1.70
CA PHE A 136 -3.07 17.48 3.13
C PHE A 136 -3.66 18.61 4.01
N ASP A 137 -3.89 19.80 3.46
CA ASP A 137 -4.66 20.84 4.15
C ASP A 137 -6.15 20.48 4.27
N SER A 138 -6.69 19.74 3.30
CA SER A 138 -8.10 19.36 3.25
C SER A 138 -8.38 17.97 3.83
N HIS A 139 -7.51 16.99 3.55
CA HIS A 139 -7.68 15.58 3.91
C HIS A 139 -6.59 15.10 4.90
N GLY A 140 -5.76 16.00 5.41
CA GLY A 140 -4.77 15.64 6.43
C GLY A 140 -5.41 15.45 7.80
N ALA A 141 -4.78 14.61 8.61
CA ALA A 141 -5.33 14.20 9.90
C ALA A 141 -5.63 15.38 10.84
N ALA A 142 -4.82 16.44 10.81
CA ALA A 142 -5.08 17.64 11.60
C ALA A 142 -6.47 18.27 11.31
N ARG A 143 -6.88 18.34 10.04
CA ARG A 143 -8.19 18.86 9.63
C ARG A 143 -9.30 17.86 9.96
N ILE A 144 -9.10 16.61 9.56
CA ILE A 144 -10.13 15.57 9.61
C ILE A 144 -10.52 15.21 11.05
N ARG A 145 -9.59 15.28 12.02
CA ARG A 145 -9.87 15.12 13.46
C ARG A 145 -10.92 16.10 14.00
N GLY A 146 -11.01 17.29 13.39
CA GLY A 146 -11.91 18.36 13.83
C GLY A 146 -13.28 18.34 13.18
N LEU A 147 -13.55 17.40 12.27
CA LEU A 147 -14.83 17.32 11.57
C LEU A 147 -15.96 16.86 12.51
N PRO A 148 -17.20 17.32 12.25
CA PRO A 148 -18.36 16.79 12.94
C PRO A 148 -18.59 15.30 12.57
N PRO A 149 -19.32 14.54 13.40
CA PRO A 149 -19.47 13.09 13.21
C PRO A 149 -20.03 12.70 11.84
N ASP A 150 -20.99 13.47 11.32
CA ASP A 150 -21.59 13.22 10.02
C ASP A 150 -20.58 13.37 8.88
N GLU A 151 -19.74 14.41 8.89
CA GLU A 151 -18.69 14.57 7.88
C GLU A 151 -17.57 13.54 8.06
N PHE A 152 -17.06 13.35 9.28
CA PHE A 152 -16.00 12.37 9.57
C PHE A 152 -16.40 10.96 9.13
N CYS A 153 -17.64 10.56 9.39
CA CYS A 153 -18.13 9.24 9.01
C CYS A 153 -18.31 9.09 7.49
N HIS A 154 -18.08 10.09 6.64
CA HIS A 154 -18.01 9.95 5.17
C HIS A 154 -16.56 9.91 4.64
N GLU A 155 -15.57 10.16 5.50
CA GLU A 155 -14.16 10.16 5.11
C GLU A 155 -13.66 8.80 4.64
N GLY A 156 -12.84 8.80 3.58
CA GLY A 156 -12.14 7.63 3.09
C GLY A 156 -10.67 7.67 3.49
N PHE A 157 -10.05 6.50 3.60
CA PHE A 157 -8.67 6.34 4.03
C PHE A 157 -7.90 5.42 3.07
N VAL A 158 -6.60 5.67 2.93
CA VAL A 158 -5.64 4.77 2.28
C VAL A 158 -4.60 4.36 3.31
N LEU A 159 -4.40 3.05 3.45
CA LEU A 159 -3.42 2.47 4.38
C LEU A 159 -2.11 2.15 3.66
N GLY A 160 -1.03 2.77 4.11
CA GLY A 160 0.34 2.36 3.82
C GLY A 160 0.92 1.60 5.00
N LYS A 161 1.20 0.31 4.82
CA LYS A 161 1.86 -0.51 5.84
C LYS A 161 3.23 -0.95 5.32
N ALA A 162 4.27 -0.59 6.07
CA ALA A 162 5.63 -1.02 5.85
C ALA A 162 6.04 -2.06 6.89
N SER A 163 6.83 -3.05 6.50
CA SER A 163 7.66 -3.85 7.39
C SER A 163 9.05 -3.19 7.50
N GLU A 164 9.86 -3.62 8.45
CA GLU A 164 11.25 -3.12 8.57
C GLU A 164 12.22 -3.93 7.70
N ALA A 165 11.78 -4.38 6.52
CA ALA A 165 12.56 -5.20 5.59
C ALA A 165 13.39 -4.35 4.60
N GLY A 166 14.09 -3.34 5.13
CA GLY A 166 14.92 -2.40 4.35
C GLY A 166 14.21 -1.08 4.03
N PHE A 167 14.86 0.05 4.33
CA PHE A 167 14.24 1.38 4.28
C PHE A 167 13.65 1.75 2.91
N GLY A 168 14.40 1.52 1.82
CA GLY A 168 14.02 1.98 0.49
C GLY A 168 12.67 1.42 0.02
N ASN A 169 12.58 0.10 -0.14
CA ASN A 169 11.38 -0.56 -0.68
C ASN A 169 10.14 -0.37 0.20
N GLU A 170 10.34 -0.32 1.51
CA GLU A 170 9.28 -0.18 2.50
C GLU A 170 8.77 1.25 2.60
N MET A 171 9.66 2.24 2.48
CA MET A 171 9.25 3.64 2.37
C MET A 171 8.41 3.87 1.09
N TYR A 172 8.72 3.18 -0.01
CA TYR A 172 7.88 3.24 -1.22
C TYR A 172 6.44 2.78 -0.98
N LYS A 173 6.18 1.82 -0.08
CA LYS A 173 4.78 1.44 0.27
C LYS A 173 4.02 2.61 0.90
N ILE A 174 4.69 3.34 1.80
CA ILE A 174 4.12 4.51 2.49
C ILE A 174 3.89 5.65 1.50
N LEU A 175 4.89 5.97 0.68
CA LEU A 175 4.79 7.05 -0.32
C LEU A 175 3.77 6.71 -1.42
N THR A 176 3.64 5.43 -1.79
CA THR A 176 2.62 4.97 -2.74
C THR A 176 1.23 5.16 -2.15
N ALA A 177 1.03 4.82 -0.87
CA ALA A 177 -0.23 5.08 -0.17
C ALA A 177 -0.54 6.59 -0.08
N ALA A 178 0.46 7.44 0.11
CA ALA A 178 0.29 8.89 0.09
C ALA A 178 -0.08 9.43 -1.31
N ALA A 179 0.55 8.93 -2.37
CA ALA A 179 0.17 9.28 -3.73
C ALA A 179 -1.27 8.85 -4.05
N LEU A 180 -1.68 7.67 -3.58
CA LEU A 180 -3.05 7.17 -3.66
C LEU A 180 -4.04 8.04 -2.90
N SER A 181 -3.68 8.50 -1.70
CA SER A 181 -4.53 9.37 -0.89
C SER A 181 -4.85 10.65 -1.67
N ILE A 182 -3.84 11.23 -2.33
CA ILE A 182 -4.00 12.39 -3.23
C ILE A 182 -4.90 12.05 -4.42
N MET A 183 -4.63 10.94 -5.12
CA MET A 183 -5.41 10.56 -6.31
C MET A 183 -6.89 10.29 -6.00
N LEU A 184 -7.18 9.81 -4.80
CA LEU A 184 -8.52 9.37 -4.37
C LEU A 184 -9.24 10.38 -3.47
N ASN A 185 -8.60 11.51 -3.11
CA ASN A 185 -9.10 12.45 -2.11
C ASN A 185 -9.48 11.73 -0.80
N ARG A 186 -8.55 10.92 -0.29
CA ARG A 186 -8.70 10.17 0.95
C ARG A 186 -7.62 10.58 1.94
N SER A 187 -7.90 10.41 3.22
CA SER A 187 -6.92 10.58 4.29
C SER A 187 -5.86 9.48 4.27
N LEU A 188 -4.63 9.79 4.68
CA LEU A 188 -3.54 8.81 4.78
C LEU A 188 -3.51 8.15 6.16
N ILE A 189 -3.42 6.82 6.19
CA ILE A 189 -3.06 6.04 7.39
C ILE A 189 -1.66 5.47 7.20
N ILE A 190 -0.77 5.71 8.17
CA ILE A 190 0.50 4.99 8.27
C ILE A 190 0.32 3.87 9.28
N GLY A 191 0.52 2.63 8.82
CA GLY A 191 0.42 1.44 9.64
C GLY A 191 1.55 1.39 10.66
N GLN A 192 1.20 1.30 11.93
CA GLN A 192 2.15 1.10 13.03
C GLN A 192 2.28 -0.39 13.37
N THR A 193 3.47 -0.81 13.77
CA THR A 193 3.74 -2.15 14.29
C THR A 193 4.03 -2.03 15.78
N ARG A 194 3.24 -2.71 16.62
CA ARG A 194 3.33 -2.63 18.10
C ARG A 194 3.30 -1.19 18.65
N GLY A 195 2.62 -0.27 17.94
CA GLY A 195 2.49 1.14 18.32
C GLY A 195 3.60 2.06 17.81
N TYR A 196 4.62 1.52 17.14
CA TYR A 196 5.72 2.28 16.57
C TYR A 196 5.49 2.57 15.09
N TYR A 197 5.85 3.78 14.66
CA TYR A 197 5.92 4.11 13.23
C TYR A 197 7.12 3.39 12.60
N PRO A 198 6.99 2.92 11.35
CA PRO A 198 8.09 2.29 10.64
C PRO A 198 9.27 3.27 10.53
N PHE A 199 10.49 2.82 10.84
CA PHE A 199 11.69 3.67 10.81
C PHE A 199 11.68 4.85 11.80
N GLY A 200 10.86 4.80 12.86
CA GLY A 200 10.74 5.88 13.84
C GLY A 200 12.04 6.27 14.54
N ASP A 201 13.04 5.37 14.55
CA ASP A 201 14.39 5.63 15.09
C ASP A 201 15.26 6.50 14.16
N PHE A 202 14.91 6.59 12.88
CA PHE A 202 15.69 7.32 11.86
C PHE A 202 14.97 8.57 11.35
N VAL A 203 13.64 8.49 11.25
CA VAL A 203 12.79 9.54 10.70
C VAL A 203 11.66 9.89 11.64
N SER A 204 11.25 11.15 11.60
CA SER A 204 10.02 11.62 12.26
C SER A 204 8.98 11.93 11.20
N TYR A 205 7.76 11.42 11.39
CA TYR A 205 6.64 11.68 10.48
C TYR A 205 5.92 12.98 10.87
N THR A 206 5.42 13.69 9.86
CA THR A 206 4.52 14.82 10.09
C THR A 206 3.16 14.37 10.64
N ASN A 207 2.40 15.31 11.20
CA ASN A 207 1.11 15.04 11.85
C ASN A 207 -0.08 14.95 10.87
N TYR A 208 0.19 14.89 9.56
CA TYR A 208 -0.81 14.86 8.50
C TYR A 208 -1.40 13.46 8.25
N SER A 209 -0.81 12.41 8.80
CA SER A 209 -1.35 11.04 8.73
C SER A 209 -2.02 10.59 10.02
N PHE A 210 -2.92 9.62 9.88
CA PHE A 210 -3.52 8.88 10.98
C PHE A 210 -2.72 7.61 11.30
N SER A 211 -2.90 7.11 12.52
CA SER A 211 -2.66 5.70 12.82
C SER A 211 -3.95 4.89 12.64
N LEU A 212 -3.84 3.59 12.36
CA LEU A 212 -5.02 2.72 12.27
C LEU A 212 -5.77 2.64 13.62
N LYS A 213 -5.02 2.69 14.74
CA LYS A 213 -5.59 2.70 16.09
C LYS A 213 -6.46 3.95 16.31
N GLU A 214 -5.99 5.09 15.86
CA GLU A 214 -6.70 6.37 15.93
C GLU A 214 -7.99 6.35 15.10
N VAL A 215 -7.93 5.91 13.83
CA VAL A 215 -9.13 5.81 12.98
C VAL A 215 -10.16 4.89 13.62
N LYS A 216 -9.76 3.71 14.11
CA LYS A 216 -10.66 2.79 14.83
C LYS A 216 -11.28 3.40 16.09
N HIS A 217 -10.57 4.29 16.77
CA HIS A 217 -11.09 4.99 17.95
C HIS A 217 -12.12 6.05 17.54
N LEU A 218 -11.79 6.93 16.58
CA LEU A 218 -12.70 7.96 16.10
C LEU A 218 -13.96 7.37 15.46
N TRP A 219 -13.84 6.28 14.70
CA TRP A 219 -14.98 5.58 14.10
C TRP A 219 -16.01 5.11 15.14
N ARG A 220 -15.53 4.64 16.30
CA ARG A 220 -16.38 4.23 17.43
C ARG A 220 -16.93 5.44 18.17
N LYS A 221 -16.09 6.46 18.41
CA LYS A 221 -16.49 7.70 19.09
C LYS A 221 -17.64 8.40 18.37
N HIS A 222 -17.61 8.41 17.04
CA HIS A 222 -18.63 9.04 16.20
C HIS A 222 -19.82 8.13 15.86
N ASP A 223 -19.81 6.88 16.35
CA ASP A 223 -20.80 5.86 16.04
C ASP A 223 -21.11 5.72 14.53
N CYS A 224 -20.05 5.68 13.71
CA CYS A 224 -20.22 5.62 12.25
C CYS A 224 -20.97 4.35 11.80
N ALA A 225 -20.82 3.23 12.52
CA ALA A 225 -21.51 1.99 12.19
C ALA A 225 -22.98 2.00 12.60
N GLY A 226 -23.30 2.46 13.82
CA GLY A 226 -24.68 2.50 14.32
C GLY A 226 -25.48 3.63 13.69
N LYS A 227 -25.06 4.89 13.95
CA LYS A 227 -25.79 6.09 13.52
C LYS A 227 -25.78 6.32 12.01
N TYR A 228 -24.67 5.99 11.33
CA TYR A 228 -24.49 6.30 9.90
C TYR A 228 -24.46 5.06 9.00
N GLY A 229 -24.65 3.85 9.55
CA GLY A 229 -24.68 2.61 8.78
C GLY A 229 -23.37 2.28 8.05
N ARG A 230 -22.25 2.92 8.43
CA ARG A 230 -20.97 2.81 7.73
C ARG A 230 -19.97 1.98 8.55
N SER A 231 -19.94 0.69 8.26
CA SER A 231 -18.97 -0.25 8.85
C SER A 231 -17.54 0.07 8.44
N LEU A 232 -16.60 0.04 9.40
CA LEU A 232 -15.17 0.23 9.14
C LEU A 232 -14.57 -1.03 8.48
N GLN A 233 -14.78 -1.17 7.19
CA GLN A 233 -14.24 -2.27 6.40
C GLN A 233 -12.94 -1.86 5.70
N ILE A 234 -11.99 -2.78 5.67
CA ILE A 234 -10.76 -2.65 4.89
C ILE A 234 -10.96 -3.45 3.62
N ARG A 235 -10.83 -2.77 2.47
CA ARG A 235 -10.62 -3.44 1.21
C ARG A 235 -9.13 -3.68 1.02
N PHE A 236 -8.81 -4.93 0.70
CA PHE A 236 -7.46 -5.39 0.49
C PHE A 236 -7.36 -5.97 -0.92
N ASP A 237 -6.37 -5.51 -1.69
CA ASP A 237 -6.03 -6.11 -2.98
C ASP A 237 -4.50 -6.27 -3.04
N ASN A 238 -4.04 -7.46 -3.44
CA ASN A 238 -2.62 -7.77 -3.59
C ASN A 238 -2.19 -7.59 -5.06
N PHE A 239 -1.26 -6.67 -5.31
CA PHE A 239 -0.74 -6.41 -6.64
C PHE A 239 0.30 -7.42 -7.14
N GLU A 240 0.85 -8.25 -6.26
CA GLU A 240 1.69 -9.39 -6.68
C GLU A 240 0.83 -10.47 -7.36
N HIS A 241 -0.48 -10.50 -7.08
CA HIS A 241 -1.43 -11.47 -7.62
C HIS A 241 -2.63 -10.75 -8.27
N PRO A 242 -2.40 -9.95 -9.34
CA PRO A 242 -3.44 -9.09 -9.92
C PRO A 242 -4.57 -9.88 -10.60
N ALA A 243 -4.37 -11.17 -10.91
CA ALA A 243 -5.40 -12.04 -11.45
C ALA A 243 -6.48 -12.41 -10.42
N GLU A 244 -6.16 -12.30 -9.13
CA GLU A 244 -7.06 -12.63 -8.02
C GLU A 244 -7.94 -11.44 -7.60
N THR A 245 -7.72 -10.27 -8.21
CA THR A 245 -8.40 -9.02 -7.85
C THR A 245 -8.83 -8.24 -9.09
N ASN A 246 -9.82 -7.35 -8.95
CA ASN A 246 -10.21 -6.46 -10.05
C ASN A 246 -9.50 -5.09 -9.99
N VAL A 247 -8.36 -5.02 -9.32
CA VAL A 247 -7.66 -3.76 -9.01
C VAL A 247 -7.21 -3.02 -10.25
N LEU A 248 -6.80 -3.71 -11.31
CA LEU A 248 -6.35 -3.06 -12.56
C LEU A 248 -7.49 -2.59 -13.46
N CYS A 249 -8.71 -3.12 -13.31
CA CYS A 249 -9.85 -2.83 -14.20
C CYS A 249 -10.87 -1.87 -13.58
N SER A 250 -10.89 -1.77 -12.25
CA SER A 250 -11.89 -1.01 -11.52
C SER A 250 -11.54 0.47 -11.35
N ASP A 251 -12.56 1.28 -11.08
CA ASP A 251 -12.40 2.67 -10.67
C ASP A 251 -12.40 2.77 -9.14
N TRP A 252 -11.21 2.97 -8.56
CA TRP A 252 -11.03 2.99 -7.11
C TRP A 252 -11.74 4.16 -6.43
N ARG A 253 -12.10 5.21 -7.19
CA ARG A 253 -12.85 6.37 -6.68
C ARG A 253 -14.28 5.99 -6.29
N LEU A 254 -14.82 4.94 -6.89
CA LEU A 254 -16.18 4.46 -6.64
C LEU A 254 -16.25 3.42 -5.51
N TRP A 255 -15.11 3.03 -4.94
CA TRP A 255 -15.07 2.02 -3.90
C TRP A 255 -15.66 2.54 -2.59
N LYS A 256 -16.69 1.86 -2.09
CA LYS A 256 -17.44 2.27 -0.88
C LYS A 256 -16.69 1.98 0.42
N GLN A 257 -15.70 1.08 0.39
CA GLN A 257 -14.98 0.67 1.58
C GLN A 257 -14.23 1.88 2.18
N PRO A 258 -14.37 2.14 3.49
CA PRO A 258 -13.71 3.27 4.12
C PRO A 258 -12.19 3.22 3.99
N ILE A 259 -11.57 2.07 4.21
CA ILE A 259 -10.11 1.91 4.12
C ILE A 259 -9.77 1.09 2.88
N ILE A 260 -8.84 1.59 2.08
CA ILE A 260 -8.21 0.85 0.98
C ILE A 260 -6.77 0.52 1.38
N TRP A 261 -6.36 -0.73 1.19
CA TRP A 261 -5.00 -1.17 1.39
C TRP A 261 -4.52 -2.00 0.21
N PHE A 262 -3.41 -1.57 -0.38
CA PHE A 262 -2.75 -2.27 -1.48
C PHE A 262 -1.43 -2.88 -1.05
N GLN A 263 -1.38 -4.22 -1.09
CA GLN A 263 -0.16 -4.99 -0.83
C GLN A 263 0.66 -5.15 -2.13
N GLY A 264 1.95 -5.45 -2.00
CA GLY A 264 2.84 -5.63 -3.15
C GLY A 264 3.20 -4.31 -3.83
N THR A 265 2.97 -3.18 -3.15
CA THR A 265 3.31 -1.84 -3.63
C THR A 265 4.74 -1.44 -3.25
N THR A 266 5.67 -2.40 -3.34
CA THR A 266 7.10 -2.16 -3.15
C THR A 266 7.68 -1.40 -4.33
N ASP A 267 8.80 -0.74 -4.09
CA ASP A 267 9.69 -0.16 -5.12
C ASP A 267 9.02 0.83 -6.11
N ALA A 268 9.77 1.24 -7.15
CA ALA A 268 9.28 2.20 -8.14
C ALA A 268 8.35 1.58 -9.21
N VAL A 269 8.27 0.24 -9.29
CA VAL A 269 7.34 -0.49 -10.16
C VAL A 269 5.90 -0.33 -9.68
N ALA A 270 5.68 -0.07 -8.39
CA ALA A 270 4.40 0.39 -7.87
C ALA A 270 3.82 1.56 -8.71
N ILE A 271 4.65 2.48 -9.21
CA ILE A 271 4.15 3.58 -10.04
C ILE A 271 3.51 3.08 -11.34
N GLN A 272 4.03 1.99 -11.87
CA GLN A 272 3.57 1.43 -13.13
C GLN A 272 2.12 0.98 -13.04
N PHE A 273 1.63 0.50 -11.90
CA PHE A 273 0.23 0.08 -11.81
C PHE A 273 -0.74 1.27 -11.93
N PHE A 274 -0.36 2.47 -11.45
CA PHE A 274 -1.18 3.67 -11.64
C PHE A 274 -1.31 4.05 -13.12
N LEU A 275 -0.16 4.07 -13.80
CA LEU A 275 -0.07 4.55 -15.18
C LEU A 275 -0.52 3.49 -16.20
N LYS A 276 -0.48 2.21 -15.84
CA LYS A 276 -0.91 1.08 -16.67
C LYS A 276 -2.31 0.56 -16.31
N ASN A 277 -3.01 1.18 -15.37
CA ASN A 277 -4.37 0.79 -15.00
C ASN A 277 -5.27 0.75 -16.25
N ILE A 278 -6.04 -0.33 -16.42
CA ILE A 278 -6.91 -0.56 -17.58
C ILE A 278 -8.05 0.46 -17.57
N ASN A 279 -8.55 0.83 -16.39
CA ASN A 279 -9.58 1.85 -16.23
C ASN A 279 -9.06 3.24 -16.69
N PRO A 280 -9.70 3.88 -17.68
CA PRO A 280 -9.24 5.16 -18.20
C PRO A 280 -9.36 6.30 -17.18
N GLY A 281 -10.35 6.25 -16.28
CA GLY A 281 -10.53 7.22 -15.20
C GLY A 281 -9.34 7.22 -14.24
N MET A 282 -8.93 6.03 -13.81
CA MET A 282 -7.76 5.87 -12.93
C MET A 282 -6.46 6.25 -13.63
N ARG A 283 -6.29 5.85 -14.90
CA ARG A 283 -5.12 6.22 -15.70
C ARG A 283 -5.00 7.74 -15.86
N ASN A 284 -6.12 8.43 -16.06
CA ASN A 284 -6.14 9.89 -16.16
C ASN A 284 -5.86 10.57 -14.81
N ALA A 285 -6.36 10.04 -13.70
CA ALA A 285 -6.01 10.52 -12.37
C ALA A 285 -4.50 10.36 -12.10
N ALA A 286 -3.93 9.21 -12.45
CA ALA A 286 -2.50 8.94 -12.33
C ALA A 286 -1.65 9.93 -13.16
N ARG A 287 -2.05 10.18 -14.41
CA ARG A 287 -1.34 11.15 -15.29
C ARG A 287 -1.37 12.58 -14.76
N LYS A 288 -2.39 12.99 -14.01
CA LYS A 288 -2.43 14.32 -13.39
C LYS A 288 -1.35 14.46 -12.32
N LEU A 289 -1.04 13.38 -11.62
CA LEU A 289 -0.05 13.38 -10.54
C LEU A 289 1.37 13.10 -11.05
N PHE A 290 1.54 12.09 -11.89
CA PHE A 290 2.84 11.58 -12.35
C PHE A 290 3.27 12.09 -13.74
N GLY A 291 2.43 12.89 -14.41
CA GLY A 291 2.70 13.39 -15.75
C GLY A 291 2.41 12.38 -16.86
N ARG A 292 2.82 12.71 -18.09
CA ARG A 292 2.62 11.85 -19.26
C ARG A 292 3.80 10.88 -19.42
N THR A 293 3.51 9.64 -19.76
CA THR A 293 4.55 8.64 -20.05
C THR A 293 5.33 8.97 -21.32
N SER A 294 4.75 9.68 -22.28
CA SER A 294 5.41 10.04 -23.54
C SER A 294 6.40 11.21 -23.46
N SER A 295 6.40 12.00 -22.37
CA SER A 295 7.29 13.16 -22.22
C SER A 295 7.99 13.15 -20.86
N LEU A 296 9.31 12.93 -20.89
CA LEU A 296 10.16 12.92 -19.69
C LEU A 296 10.17 14.28 -18.97
N GLN A 297 10.11 15.38 -19.73
CA GLN A 297 10.09 16.75 -19.19
C GLN A 297 8.79 17.08 -18.43
N SER A 298 7.73 16.26 -18.62
CA SER A 298 6.44 16.44 -17.93
C SER A 298 6.29 15.62 -16.66
N ARG A 299 7.33 14.87 -16.23
CA ARG A 299 7.25 13.94 -15.10
C ARG A 299 7.79 14.58 -13.81
N PRO A 300 6.92 15.00 -12.87
CA PRO A 300 7.36 15.49 -11.56
C PRO A 300 7.99 14.37 -10.72
N ASN A 301 8.92 14.74 -9.83
CA ASN A 301 9.43 13.85 -8.79
C ASN A 301 8.43 13.76 -7.61
N VAL A 302 7.29 13.10 -7.83
CA VAL A 302 6.22 12.98 -6.84
C VAL A 302 6.71 12.33 -5.54
N PHE A 303 7.47 11.24 -5.64
CA PHE A 303 7.95 10.51 -4.47
C PHE A 303 8.97 11.31 -3.67
N GLY A 304 9.88 12.01 -4.33
CA GLY A 304 10.83 12.89 -3.63
C GLY A 304 10.15 14.04 -2.91
N GLU A 305 9.12 14.64 -3.51
CA GLU A 305 8.37 15.72 -2.87
C GLU A 305 7.45 15.21 -1.75
N LEU A 306 6.83 14.03 -1.89
CA LEU A 306 6.10 13.36 -0.81
C LEU A 306 7.02 12.99 0.35
N LEU A 307 8.22 12.46 0.07
CA LEU A 307 9.18 12.11 1.11
C LEU A 307 9.57 13.35 1.92
N LYS A 308 9.94 14.45 1.26
CA LYS A 308 10.25 15.72 1.93
C LYS A 308 9.07 16.27 2.74
N PHE A 309 7.85 16.09 2.26
CA PHE A 309 6.64 16.54 2.95
C PHE A 309 6.31 15.68 4.17
N MET A 310 6.54 14.37 4.10
CA MET A 310 6.09 13.42 5.10
C MET A 310 7.08 13.19 6.23
N VAL A 311 8.39 13.24 5.94
CA VAL A 311 9.41 12.88 6.92
C VAL A 311 10.49 13.94 7.07
N THR A 312 10.96 14.09 8.29
CA THR A 312 12.19 14.79 8.62
C THR A 312 13.17 13.81 9.25
N LEU A 313 14.43 13.86 8.84
CA LEU A 313 15.49 13.07 9.46
C LEU A 313 15.68 13.49 10.92
N GLN A 314 15.87 12.53 11.82
CA GLN A 314 16.17 12.82 13.22
C GLN A 314 17.58 13.42 13.38
N GLN A 315 17.71 14.36 14.33
CA GLN A 315 18.94 15.14 14.54
C GLN A 315 20.16 14.27 14.88
N GLN A 316 19.95 13.11 15.52
CA GLN A 316 21.02 12.16 15.83
C GLN A 316 21.58 11.48 14.58
N PHE A 317 20.72 11.11 13.63
CA PHE A 317 21.13 10.54 12.35
C PHE A 317 21.79 11.58 11.43
N TRP A 318 21.29 12.84 11.46
CA TRP A 318 21.94 13.96 10.77
C TRP A 318 23.41 14.12 11.14
N LYS A 319 23.73 14.03 12.45
CA LYS A 319 25.11 14.14 12.93
C LYS A 319 26.03 13.04 12.41
N GLN A 320 25.50 11.84 12.15
CA GLN A 320 26.25 10.73 11.56
C GLN A 320 26.50 10.97 10.06
N LEU A 321 25.57 11.59 9.35
CA LEU A 321 25.71 11.89 7.91
C LEU A 321 26.66 13.06 7.63
N THR A 322 26.67 14.09 8.49
CA THR A 322 27.52 15.28 8.30
C THR A 322 28.90 15.15 8.94
N GLY A 323 29.19 14.02 9.58
CA GLY A 323 30.50 13.71 10.17
C GLY A 323 31.47 13.02 9.20
N PHE A 324 31.09 12.88 7.93
CA PHE A 324 31.91 12.37 6.83
C PHE A 324 32.49 13.50 5.99
#